data_AF-A0A1Q6QFU0-F1
#
_entry.id   AF-A0A1Q6QFU0-F1
#
_cell.length_a   1.000
_cell.length_b   1.000
_cell.length_c   1.000
_cell.angle_alpha   90.00
_cell.angle_beta   90.00
_cell.angle_gamma   90.00
#
_symmetry.space_group_name_H-M   'P 1'
#
loop_
_entity.id
_entity.type
_entity.pdbx_description
1 polymer ?
#
loop_
_entity_poly.entity_id
_entity_poly.type
_entity_poly.pdbx_seq_one_letter_code
_entity_poly.pdbx_strand_id
1 'polypeptide(L)'
;MAKELFNRYVWLIDTLQRYGRLTRREIDGLWQRSEYSDGKPMARRTFMNYRQAIQEMFDVNIECDASTYEYYIEDPDALQGNGARVWALNTLAVSNMLNESQELRNRIVLENIPSGQKFLRIVFEAMKENRVLILSYRSFRRVTSSHTLAAPYFVKLFRQRWYVIAKDFTDRKIKTYALDRVASLELSSRTFVYPDSFSPIDYFRDCFGITHDDMPAQEVVLRVPALQANYLRTLPLHESQEELDRNEHSSTFHYRLKITPDFEQEVYALGYWQAEVLSPQTLRDAVAERLSRSLACYGTAGLSCHEHRK
;
A
#
# COMPACT_ATOMS: atom_id res chain seq x y z
N MET A 1 14.17 8.65 -25.13
CA MET A 1 14.10 7.32 -25.76
C MET A 1 13.66 6.22 -24.79
N ALA A 2 14.43 5.85 -23.75
CA ALA A 2 14.03 4.76 -22.83
C ALA A 2 12.70 5.00 -22.09
N LYS A 3 12.49 6.24 -21.59
CA LYS A 3 11.23 6.64 -20.93
C LYS A 3 10.01 6.54 -21.85
N GLU A 4 10.18 6.86 -23.14
CA GLU A 4 9.08 6.75 -24.10
C GLU A 4 8.71 5.31 -24.42
N LEU A 5 9.71 4.44 -24.65
CA LEU A 5 9.47 3.02 -24.87
C LEU A 5 8.72 2.39 -23.69
N PHE A 6 9.13 2.74 -22.48
CA PHE A 6 8.47 2.29 -21.27
C PHE A 6 7.00 2.76 -21.17
N ASN A 7 6.70 4.01 -21.50
CA ASN A 7 5.32 4.51 -21.55
C ASN A 7 4.46 3.77 -22.59
N ARG A 8 5.04 3.38 -23.73
CA ARG A 8 4.36 2.58 -24.76
C ARG A 8 4.03 1.17 -24.29
N TYR A 9 4.87 0.60 -23.43
CA TYR A 9 4.59 -0.69 -22.80
C TYR A 9 3.42 -0.59 -21.82
N VAL A 10 3.44 0.44 -20.96
CA VAL A 10 2.34 0.73 -20.03
C VAL A 10 1.02 0.95 -20.77
N TRP A 11 1.04 1.71 -21.87
CA TRP A 11 -0.13 1.91 -22.72
C TRP A 11 -0.72 0.60 -23.23
N LEU A 12 0.11 -0.35 -23.68
CA LEU A 12 -0.37 -1.63 -24.20
C LEU A 12 -0.99 -2.49 -23.09
N ILE A 13 -0.38 -2.50 -21.90
CA ILE A 13 -0.91 -3.19 -20.72
C ILE A 13 -2.27 -2.59 -20.33
N ASP A 14 -2.35 -1.25 -20.17
CA ASP A 14 -3.58 -0.54 -19.79
C ASP A 14 -4.71 -0.76 -20.82
N THR A 15 -4.36 -0.76 -22.11
CA THR A 15 -5.32 -1.04 -23.20
C THR A 15 -5.92 -2.43 -23.05
N LEU A 16 -5.10 -3.46 -22.83
CA LEU A 16 -5.60 -4.83 -22.67
C LEU A 16 -6.34 -5.04 -21.35
N GLN A 17 -5.94 -4.36 -20.27
CA GLN A 17 -6.70 -4.38 -19.01
C GLN A 17 -8.09 -3.76 -19.16
N ARG A 18 -8.18 -2.65 -19.90
CA ARG A 18 -9.43 -1.89 -20.06
C ARG A 18 -10.45 -2.61 -20.95
N TYR A 19 -10.00 -3.23 -22.04
CA TYR A 19 -10.87 -3.86 -23.03
C TYR A 19 -10.91 -5.40 -22.92
N GLY A 20 -10.04 -6.00 -22.11
CA GLY A 20 -9.96 -7.44 -21.87
C GLY A 20 -9.27 -8.19 -23.01
N ARG A 21 -10.01 -8.48 -24.08
CA ARG A 21 -9.51 -9.20 -25.27
C ARG A 21 -9.63 -8.31 -26.49
N LEU A 22 -8.57 -8.20 -27.28
CA LEU A 22 -8.56 -7.36 -28.49
C LEU A 22 -7.82 -8.03 -29.64
N THR A 23 -8.36 -7.93 -30.84
CA THR A 23 -7.65 -8.31 -32.07
C THR A 23 -6.50 -7.35 -32.35
N ARG A 24 -5.53 -7.80 -33.16
CA ARG A 24 -4.41 -6.95 -33.60
C ARG A 24 -4.87 -5.64 -34.26
N ARG A 25 -5.97 -5.70 -35.03
CA ARG A 25 -6.54 -4.56 -35.76
C ARG A 25 -7.15 -3.54 -34.81
N GLU A 26 -7.83 -3.98 -33.76
CA GLU A 26 -8.38 -3.09 -32.73
C GLU A 26 -7.27 -2.41 -31.93
N ILE A 27 -6.23 -3.16 -31.55
CA ILE A 27 -5.04 -2.60 -30.90
C ILE A 27 -4.38 -1.54 -31.80
N ASP A 28 -4.25 -1.79 -33.11
CA ASP A 28 -3.72 -0.79 -34.05
C ASP A 28 -4.60 0.45 -34.17
N GLY A 29 -5.92 0.26 -34.21
CA GLY A 29 -6.87 1.38 -34.26
C GLY A 29 -6.80 2.27 -33.01
N LEU A 30 -6.60 1.67 -31.83
CA LEU A 30 -6.39 2.40 -30.58
C LEU A 30 -5.00 3.04 -30.54
N TRP A 31 -3.97 2.32 -31.00
CA TRP A 31 -2.59 2.82 -31.07
C TRP A 31 -2.51 4.08 -31.93
N GLN A 32 -3.12 4.09 -33.12
CA GLN A 32 -3.13 5.25 -34.01
C GLN A 32 -3.76 6.50 -33.41
N ARG A 33 -4.68 6.33 -32.45
CA ARG A 33 -5.33 7.42 -31.73
C ARG A 33 -4.56 7.86 -30.49
N SER A 34 -3.51 7.12 -30.11
CA SER A 34 -2.66 7.46 -28.97
C SER A 34 -1.62 8.52 -29.32
N GLU A 35 -1.15 9.24 -28.30
CA GLU A 35 -0.06 10.23 -28.42
C GLU A 35 1.29 9.62 -28.82
N TYR A 36 1.46 8.30 -28.68
CA TYR A 36 2.73 7.61 -28.93
C TYR A 36 2.97 7.25 -30.41
N SER A 37 1.94 7.43 -31.23
CA SER A 37 1.86 6.86 -32.57
C SER A 37 2.06 7.88 -33.68
N ASP A 38 1.78 9.16 -33.42
CA ASP A 38 1.66 10.20 -34.44
C ASP A 38 0.75 9.76 -35.61
N GLY A 39 -0.29 8.99 -35.33
CA GLY A 39 -1.23 8.44 -36.33
C GLY A 39 -0.71 7.26 -37.15
N LYS A 40 0.46 6.69 -36.83
CA LYS A 40 1.07 5.59 -37.61
C LYS A 40 0.71 4.20 -37.05
N PRO A 41 0.43 3.21 -37.90
CA PRO A 41 0.19 1.84 -37.43
C PRO A 41 1.44 1.28 -36.74
N MET A 42 1.24 0.47 -35.71
CA MET A 42 2.34 -0.21 -35.04
C MET A 42 2.83 -1.37 -35.91
N ALA A 43 4.12 -1.42 -36.21
CA ALA A 43 4.67 -2.54 -36.97
C ALA A 43 4.54 -3.85 -36.19
N ARG A 44 4.25 -4.97 -36.88
CA ARG A 44 4.09 -6.29 -36.24
C ARG A 44 5.30 -6.68 -35.38
N ARG A 45 6.52 -6.40 -35.88
CA ARG A 45 7.76 -6.67 -35.14
C ARG A 45 7.86 -5.83 -33.87
N THR A 46 7.46 -4.57 -33.92
CA THR A 46 7.43 -3.68 -32.75
C THR A 46 6.47 -4.21 -31.69
N PHE A 47 5.27 -4.63 -32.09
CA PHE A 47 4.30 -5.21 -31.17
C PHE A 47 4.83 -6.50 -30.49
N MET A 48 5.49 -7.38 -31.24
CA MET A 48 6.10 -8.59 -30.66
C MET A 48 7.25 -8.25 -29.70
N ASN A 49 8.09 -7.28 -30.06
CA ASN A 49 9.14 -6.79 -29.18
C ASN A 49 8.55 -6.19 -27.89
N TYR A 50 7.43 -5.48 -27.99
CA TYR A 50 6.75 -4.90 -26.83
C TYR A 50 6.19 -6.01 -25.93
N ARG A 51 5.54 -7.04 -26.48
CA ARG A 51 5.08 -8.21 -25.70
C ARG A 51 6.23 -8.86 -24.93
N GLN A 52 7.36 -9.11 -25.61
CA GLN A 52 8.54 -9.69 -24.97
C GLN A 52 9.12 -8.79 -23.88
N ALA A 53 9.32 -7.50 -24.18
CA ALA A 53 9.83 -6.55 -23.19
C ALA A 53 8.86 -6.40 -22.01
N ILE A 54 7.55 -6.48 -22.24
CA ILE A 54 6.54 -6.43 -21.18
C ILE A 54 6.66 -7.66 -20.27
N GLN A 55 6.82 -8.84 -20.85
CA GLN A 55 7.05 -10.06 -20.09
C GLN A 55 8.34 -9.98 -19.26
N GLU A 56 9.46 -9.54 -19.85
CA GLU A 56 10.75 -9.46 -19.15
C GLU A 56 10.77 -8.39 -18.05
N MET A 57 10.18 -7.22 -18.30
CA MET A 57 10.25 -6.07 -17.38
C MET A 57 9.16 -6.09 -16.32
N PHE A 58 7.96 -6.57 -16.66
CA PHE A 58 6.79 -6.50 -15.80
C PHE A 58 6.25 -7.87 -15.40
N ASP A 59 6.74 -8.96 -15.99
CA ASP A 59 6.25 -10.32 -15.70
C ASP A 59 4.76 -10.48 -16.03
N VAL A 60 4.34 -9.74 -17.06
CA VAL A 60 2.98 -9.76 -17.60
C VAL A 60 3.03 -10.53 -18.91
N ASN A 61 2.37 -11.69 -18.95
CA ASN A 61 2.26 -12.45 -20.18
C ASN A 61 1.05 -11.98 -20.98
N ILE A 62 1.30 -11.45 -22.18
CA ILE A 62 0.25 -11.12 -23.15
C ILE A 62 0.21 -12.26 -24.13
N GLU A 63 -0.84 -13.06 -24.11
CA GLU A 63 -1.03 -14.22 -24.99
C GLU A 63 -1.93 -13.91 -26.19
N CYS A 64 -1.91 -14.80 -27.18
CA CYS A 64 -2.78 -14.74 -28.36
C CYS A 64 -3.62 -16.01 -28.43
N ASP A 65 -4.93 -15.86 -28.41
CA ASP A 65 -5.83 -16.98 -28.68
C ASP A 65 -5.73 -17.34 -30.17
N ALA A 66 -5.31 -18.57 -30.48
CA ALA A 66 -5.13 -19.03 -31.85
C ALA A 66 -6.46 -19.19 -32.62
N SER A 67 -7.60 -19.28 -31.92
CA SER A 67 -8.92 -19.46 -32.51
C SER A 67 -9.61 -18.14 -32.83
N THR A 68 -9.51 -17.14 -31.95
CA THR A 68 -10.14 -15.82 -32.12
C THR A 68 -9.18 -14.76 -32.66
N TYR A 69 -7.86 -15.03 -32.65
CA TYR A 69 -6.79 -14.07 -32.96
C TYR A 69 -6.78 -12.83 -32.06
N GLU A 70 -7.36 -12.96 -30.87
CA GLU A 70 -7.40 -11.93 -29.85
C GLU A 70 -6.23 -12.06 -28.90
N TYR A 71 -5.68 -10.91 -28.52
CA TYR A 71 -4.64 -10.79 -27.51
C TYR A 71 -5.27 -10.47 -26.16
N TYR A 72 -4.74 -11.08 -25.11
CA TYR A 72 -5.22 -10.92 -23.74
C TYR A 72 -4.08 -11.10 -22.74
N ILE A 73 -4.26 -10.59 -21.52
CA ILE A 73 -3.33 -10.85 -20.41
C ILE A 73 -3.71 -12.19 -19.79
N GLU A 74 -2.77 -13.15 -19.76
CA GLU A 74 -3.02 -14.54 -19.35
C GLU A 74 -3.52 -14.66 -17.91
N ASP A 75 -2.91 -13.90 -17.01
CA ASP A 75 -3.31 -13.78 -15.61
C ASP A 75 -3.64 -12.31 -15.31
N PRO A 76 -4.91 -11.90 -15.47
CA PRO A 76 -5.34 -10.54 -15.11
C PRO A 76 -5.13 -10.25 -13.62
N ASP A 77 -5.16 -11.29 -12.77
CA ASP A 77 -5.03 -11.18 -11.32
C ASP A 77 -3.56 -11.04 -10.87
N ALA A 78 -2.60 -11.45 -11.70
CA ALA A 78 -1.18 -11.09 -11.53
C ALA A 78 -0.97 -9.57 -11.44
N LEU A 79 -1.89 -8.78 -12.01
CA LEU A 79 -1.95 -7.32 -11.93
C LEU A 79 -2.95 -6.80 -10.87
N GLN A 80 -3.63 -7.66 -10.12
CA GLN A 80 -4.54 -7.30 -9.04
C GLN A 80 -3.93 -7.42 -7.63
N GLY A 81 -2.64 -7.76 -7.54
CA GLY A 81 -1.92 -7.85 -6.26
C GLY A 81 -1.32 -6.52 -5.76
N ASN A 82 -1.05 -6.45 -4.45
CA ASN A 82 -0.35 -5.33 -3.79
C ASN A 82 1.18 -5.31 -4.04
N GLY A 83 1.66 -5.99 -5.08
CA GLY A 83 3.07 -6.08 -5.41
C GLY A 83 3.64 -4.73 -5.86
N ALA A 84 4.91 -4.46 -5.54
CA ALA A 84 5.58 -3.21 -5.91
C ALA A 84 5.57 -2.93 -7.43
N ARG A 85 5.63 -3.99 -8.26
CA ARG A 85 5.58 -3.90 -9.73
C ARG A 85 4.21 -3.42 -10.22
N VAL A 86 3.13 -4.05 -9.74
CA VAL A 86 1.75 -3.70 -10.06
C VAL A 86 1.44 -2.25 -9.62
N TRP A 87 1.82 -1.90 -8.39
CA TRP A 87 1.64 -0.54 -7.89
C TRP A 87 2.37 0.51 -8.75
N ALA A 88 3.61 0.22 -9.19
CA ALA A 88 4.36 1.10 -10.07
C ALA A 88 3.65 1.27 -11.42
N LEU A 89 3.20 0.17 -12.04
CA LEU A 89 2.43 0.19 -13.29
C LEU A 89 1.17 1.06 -13.19
N ASN A 90 0.36 0.84 -12.15
CA ASN A 90 -0.86 1.62 -11.92
C ASN A 90 -0.55 3.12 -11.72
N THR A 91 0.50 3.44 -10.96
CA THR A 91 0.93 4.82 -10.74
C THR A 91 1.38 5.48 -12.05
N LEU A 92 2.07 4.74 -12.92
CA LEU A 92 2.52 5.22 -14.22
C LEU A 92 1.37 5.40 -15.21
N ALA A 93 0.43 4.45 -15.24
CA ALA A 93 -0.77 4.53 -16.07
C ALA A 93 -1.56 5.80 -15.72
N VAL A 94 -1.83 6.03 -14.43
CA VAL A 94 -2.47 7.27 -13.95
C VAL A 94 -1.64 8.50 -14.33
N SER A 95 -0.31 8.47 -14.14
CA SER A 95 0.55 9.58 -14.52
C SER A 95 0.51 9.90 -16.02
N ASN A 96 0.38 8.90 -16.89
CA ASN A 96 0.27 9.11 -18.34
C ASN A 96 -1.08 9.75 -18.68
N MET A 97 -2.19 9.24 -18.12
CA MET A 97 -3.53 9.83 -18.30
C MET A 97 -3.56 11.32 -17.88
N LEU A 98 -2.87 11.67 -16.79
CA LEU A 98 -2.72 13.05 -16.31
C LEU A 98 -1.90 13.95 -17.24
N ASN A 99 -0.94 13.37 -17.97
CA ASN A 99 -0.11 14.10 -18.92
C ASN A 99 -0.83 14.31 -20.26
N GLU A 100 -1.58 13.31 -20.72
CA GLU A 100 -2.40 13.36 -21.93
C GLU A 100 -3.48 14.45 -21.84
N SER A 101 -4.06 14.64 -20.65
CA SER A 101 -5.16 15.58 -20.43
C SER A 101 -4.73 16.79 -19.61
N GLN A 102 -4.02 17.74 -20.23
CA GLN A 102 -3.60 18.98 -19.54
C GLN A 102 -4.77 19.75 -18.92
N GLU A 103 -5.96 19.68 -19.53
CA GLU A 103 -7.20 20.30 -19.05
C GLU A 103 -7.75 19.67 -17.75
N LEU A 104 -7.42 18.41 -17.46
CA LEU A 104 -7.90 17.71 -16.26
C LEU A 104 -7.04 17.98 -15.03
N ARG A 105 -5.86 18.58 -15.17
CA ARG A 105 -4.92 18.83 -14.06
C ARG A 105 -5.55 19.59 -12.90
N ASN A 106 -6.42 20.56 -13.19
CA ASN A 106 -7.10 21.37 -12.17
C ASN A 106 -8.40 20.72 -11.63
N ARG A 107 -8.78 19.55 -12.15
CA ARG A 107 -9.98 18.79 -11.72
C ARG A 107 -9.63 17.59 -10.86
N ILE A 108 -8.33 17.38 -10.57
CA ILE A 108 -7.82 16.25 -9.80
C ILE A 108 -7.14 16.80 -8.56
N VAL A 109 -7.73 16.50 -7.40
CA VAL A 109 -7.25 16.93 -6.10
C VAL A 109 -6.58 15.74 -5.44
N LEU A 110 -5.28 15.86 -5.17
CA LEU A 110 -4.50 14.88 -4.41
C LEU A 110 -4.22 15.41 -3.02
N GLU A 111 -4.17 14.52 -2.03
CA GLU A 111 -3.64 14.87 -0.72
C GLU A 111 -2.17 15.27 -0.82
N ASN A 112 -1.69 16.08 0.12
CA ASN A 112 -0.28 16.47 0.15
C ASN A 112 0.60 15.25 0.48
N ILE A 113 1.33 14.75 -0.51
CA ILE A 113 2.21 13.59 -0.35
C ILE A 113 3.51 14.05 0.35
N PRO A 114 3.88 13.48 1.52
CA PRO A 114 5.08 13.88 2.25
C PRO A 114 6.37 13.71 1.44
N SER A 115 7.34 14.61 1.65
CA SER A 115 8.60 14.69 0.88
C SER A 115 9.58 13.51 1.05
N GLY A 116 9.24 12.46 1.81
CA GLY A 116 10.11 11.33 2.11
C GLY A 116 10.59 10.55 0.87
N GLN A 117 9.91 10.69 -0.27
CA GLN A 117 10.29 10.09 -1.55
C GLN A 117 11.72 10.49 -2.00
N LYS A 118 12.20 11.69 -1.64
CA LYS A 118 13.55 12.15 -2.01
C LYS A 118 14.67 11.25 -1.49
N PHE A 119 14.42 10.52 -0.41
CA PHE A 119 15.40 9.61 0.21
C PHE A 119 15.32 8.18 -0.34
N LEU A 120 14.26 7.82 -1.07
CA LEU A 120 14.08 6.45 -1.59
C LEU A 120 15.25 6.02 -2.49
N ARG A 121 15.77 6.93 -3.31
CA ARG A 121 16.92 6.63 -4.18
C ARG A 121 18.12 6.12 -3.37
N ILE A 122 18.45 6.80 -2.28
CA ILE A 122 19.59 6.45 -1.41
C ILE A 122 19.30 5.12 -0.71
N VAL A 123 18.07 4.89 -0.23
CA VAL A 123 17.68 3.62 0.40
C VAL A 123 17.77 2.46 -0.59
N PHE A 124 17.34 2.65 -1.84
CA PHE A 124 17.40 1.62 -2.88
C PHE A 124 18.83 1.28 -3.27
N GLU A 125 19.69 2.30 -3.41
CA GLU A 125 21.12 2.10 -3.64
C GLU A 125 21.77 1.33 -2.48
N ALA A 126 21.45 1.71 -1.24
CA ALA A 126 21.93 1.02 -0.04
C ALA A 126 21.50 -0.45 0.01
N MET A 127 20.24 -0.77 -0.31
CA MET A 127 19.76 -2.15 -0.34
C MET A 127 20.40 -2.95 -1.47
N LYS A 128 20.54 -2.37 -2.67
CA LYS A 128 21.17 -3.04 -3.82
C LYS A 128 22.63 -3.39 -3.56
N GLU A 129 23.36 -2.48 -2.91
CA GLU A 129 24.78 -2.64 -2.61
C GLU A 129 25.05 -3.25 -1.23
N ASN A 130 24.00 -3.60 -0.47
CA ASN A 130 24.09 -4.03 0.93
C ASN A 130 24.93 -3.07 1.81
N ARG A 131 24.74 -1.76 1.66
CA ARG A 131 25.45 -0.72 2.41
C ARG A 131 24.62 -0.18 3.58
N VAL A 132 25.30 0.12 4.67
CA VAL A 132 24.69 0.69 5.87
C VAL A 132 24.40 2.17 5.66
N LEU A 133 23.21 2.61 6.07
CA LEU A 133 22.76 4.00 6.05
C LEU A 133 23.27 4.75 7.28
N ILE A 134 23.67 6.01 7.08
CA ILE A 134 23.87 7.01 8.13
C ILE A 134 22.62 7.87 8.15
N LEU A 135 21.82 7.72 9.20
CA LEU A 135 20.50 8.33 9.34
C LEU A 135 20.54 9.38 10.45
N SER A 136 20.12 10.61 10.15
CA SER A 136 19.74 11.60 11.16
C SER A 136 18.22 11.64 11.29
N TYR A 137 17.70 11.13 12.40
CA TYR A 137 16.26 10.94 12.60
C TYR A 137 15.71 11.81 13.73
N ARG A 138 14.59 12.49 13.47
CA ARG A 138 13.84 13.23 14.50
C ARG A 138 12.73 12.35 15.06
N SER A 139 12.98 11.74 16.21
CA SER A 139 11.93 11.01 16.95
C SER A 139 11.02 12.01 17.66
N PHE A 140 9.71 11.77 17.66
CA PHE A 140 8.77 12.58 18.46
C PHE A 140 8.99 12.49 19.98
N ARG A 141 9.69 11.45 20.45
CA ARG A 141 9.96 11.24 21.88
C ARG A 141 11.30 11.81 22.35
N ARG A 142 12.20 12.19 21.44
CA ARG A 142 13.55 12.68 21.79
C ARG A 142 13.79 14.05 21.19
N VAL A 143 14.26 14.98 22.04
CA VAL A 143 14.55 16.37 21.65
C VAL A 143 15.77 16.45 20.72
N THR A 144 16.68 15.47 20.77
CA THR A 144 17.91 15.43 19.98
C THR A 144 17.80 14.50 18.77
N SER A 145 18.27 14.97 17.60
CA SER A 145 18.46 14.13 16.43
C SER A 145 19.56 13.11 16.69
N SER A 146 19.24 11.82 16.60
CA SER A 146 20.23 10.75 16.76
C SER A 146 20.81 10.36 15.40
N HIS A 147 22.14 10.43 15.27
CA HIS A 147 22.85 9.78 14.17
C HIS A 147 22.84 8.28 14.42
N THR A 148 22.24 7.53 13.50
CA THR A 148 22.01 6.09 13.63
C THR A 148 22.61 5.41 12.42
N LEU A 149 23.38 4.34 12.67
CA LEU A 149 23.81 3.42 11.62
C LEU A 149 22.74 2.33 11.50
N ALA A 150 22.16 2.18 10.31
CA ALA A 150 21.07 1.25 10.09
C ALA A 150 21.28 0.47 8.79
N ALA A 151 21.21 -0.86 8.84
CA ALA A 151 21.21 -1.70 7.65
C ALA A 151 19.78 -1.79 7.08
N PRO A 152 19.49 -1.16 5.93
CA PRO A 152 18.15 -1.19 5.35
C PRO A 152 17.80 -2.58 4.84
N TYR A 153 16.76 -3.18 5.38
CA TYR A 153 16.33 -4.52 4.98
C TYR A 153 15.28 -4.44 3.86
N PHE A 154 14.30 -3.55 4.00
CA PHE A 154 13.27 -3.32 2.98
C PHE A 154 12.55 -1.99 3.22
N VAL A 155 11.69 -1.62 2.27
CA VAL A 155 10.79 -0.47 2.39
C VAL A 155 9.33 -0.92 2.42
N LYS A 156 8.50 -0.17 3.14
CA LYS A 156 7.03 -0.35 3.14
C LYS A 156 6.36 0.99 2.89
N LEU A 157 5.39 1.02 1.98
CA LEU A 157 4.48 2.13 1.82
C LEU A 157 3.22 1.84 2.66
N PHE A 158 2.89 2.73 3.58
CA PHE A 158 1.70 2.59 4.43
C PHE A 158 1.09 3.96 4.69
N ARG A 159 -0.24 4.10 4.52
CA ARG A 159 -0.97 5.38 4.65
C ARG A 159 -0.23 6.55 3.98
N GLN A 160 0.15 6.34 2.70
CA GLN A 160 0.88 7.29 1.84
C GLN A 160 2.26 7.74 2.35
N ARG A 161 2.84 7.06 3.35
CA ARG A 161 4.19 7.35 3.86
C ARG A 161 5.13 6.20 3.58
N TRP A 162 6.34 6.55 3.16
CA TRP A 162 7.41 5.58 2.96
C TRP A 162 8.16 5.35 4.26
N TYR A 163 8.36 4.08 4.60
CA TYR A 163 9.12 3.65 5.75
C TYR A 163 10.27 2.77 5.29
N VAL A 164 11.44 2.96 5.90
CA VAL A 164 12.55 2.01 5.80
C VAL A 164 12.58 1.16 7.07
N ILE A 165 12.56 -0.15 6.90
CA ILE A 165 12.74 -1.11 7.97
C ILE A 165 14.20 -1.52 7.94
N ALA A 166 14.90 -1.26 9.04
CA ALA A 166 16.34 -1.41 9.09
C ALA A 166 16.83 -1.96 10.43
N LYS A 167 17.88 -2.77 10.40
CA LYS A 167 18.57 -3.23 11.61
C LYS A 167 19.45 -2.09 12.14
N ASP A 168 19.04 -1.54 13.28
CA ASP A 168 19.76 -0.51 14.01
C ASP A 168 21.00 -1.11 14.68
N PHE A 169 22.18 -0.53 14.45
CA PHE A 169 23.44 -1.03 15.02
C PHE A 169 23.64 -0.61 16.48
N THR A 170 22.99 0.47 16.92
CA THR A 170 23.07 0.96 18.30
C THR A 170 22.24 0.06 19.23
N ASP A 171 20.98 -0.17 18.87
CA ASP A 171 20.05 -0.95 19.70
C ASP A 171 20.01 -2.43 19.31
N ARG A 172 20.70 -2.82 18.23
CA ARG A 172 20.75 -4.19 17.67
C ARG A 172 19.38 -4.79 17.36
N LYS A 173 18.37 -3.95 17.15
CA LYS A 173 16.99 -4.34 16.83
C LYS A 173 16.61 -3.86 15.43
N ILE A 174 15.68 -4.57 14.81
CA ILE A 174 15.02 -4.08 13.59
C ILE A 174 14.04 -3.00 14.02
N LYS A 175 14.09 -1.86 13.34
CA LYS A 175 13.22 -0.70 13.60
C LYS A 175 12.65 -0.16 12.30
N THR A 176 11.53 0.52 12.45
CA THR A 176 10.84 1.20 11.36
C THR A 176 11.09 2.71 11.43
N TYR A 177 11.64 3.29 10.37
CA TYR A 177 11.90 4.73 10.26
C TYR A 177 11.05 5.35 9.14
N ALA A 178 10.29 6.38 9.48
CA ALA A 178 9.46 7.09 8.52
C ALA A 178 10.30 8.10 7.74
N LEU A 179 10.38 7.97 6.40
CA LEU A 179 11.29 8.79 5.58
C LEU A 179 10.96 10.28 5.59
N ASP A 180 9.72 10.64 5.91
CA ASP A 180 9.27 12.01 6.11
C ASP A 180 9.88 12.70 7.35
N ARG A 181 10.40 11.92 8.32
CA ARG A 181 11.03 12.42 9.56
C ARG A 181 12.55 12.40 9.51
N VAL A 182 13.12 12.02 8.37
CA VAL A 182 14.57 11.97 8.15
C VAL A 182 15.07 13.38 7.83
N ALA A 183 16.03 13.86 8.63
CA ALA A 183 16.67 15.16 8.40
C ALA A 183 17.77 15.03 7.33
N SER A 184 18.60 13.99 7.43
CA SER A 184 19.62 13.64 6.45
C SER A 184 19.78 12.12 6.36
N LEU A 185 20.16 11.65 5.17
CA LEU A 185 20.40 10.24 4.88
C LEU A 185 21.58 10.12 3.94
N GLU A 186 22.60 9.35 4.33
CA GLU A 186 23.82 9.16 3.56
C GLU A 186 24.22 7.68 3.52
N LEU A 187 24.97 7.29 2.48
CA LEU A 187 25.56 5.95 2.40
C LEU A 187 26.88 5.92 3.16
N SER A 188 27.03 4.98 4.09
CA SER A 188 28.34 4.70 4.69
C SER A 188 29.20 3.84 3.76
N SER A 189 30.50 3.74 4.07
CA SER A 189 31.39 2.74 3.47
C SER A 189 31.20 1.33 4.04
N ARG A 190 30.40 1.16 5.09
CA ARG A 190 30.15 -0.15 5.73
C ARG A 190 29.11 -0.91 4.96
N THR A 191 29.32 -2.22 4.86
CA THR A 191 28.34 -3.16 4.32
C THR A 191 27.67 -3.96 5.42
N PHE A 192 26.56 -4.60 5.10
CA PHE A 192 25.89 -5.57 5.94
C PHE A 192 25.58 -6.83 5.12
N VAL A 193 25.21 -7.90 5.81
CA VAL A 193 24.72 -9.13 5.16
C VAL A 193 23.22 -9.19 5.39
N TYR A 194 22.44 -9.19 4.30
CA TYR A 194 21.02 -9.43 4.37
C TYR A 194 20.79 -10.91 4.73
N PRO A 195 20.04 -11.24 5.80
CA PRO A 195 19.87 -12.64 6.18
C PRO A 195 19.03 -13.39 5.15
N ASP A 196 19.52 -14.52 4.63
CA ASP A 196 18.82 -15.33 3.62
C ASP A 196 17.45 -15.85 4.09
N SER A 197 17.29 -16.04 5.40
CA SER A 197 16.04 -16.48 6.02
C SER A 197 15.04 -15.34 6.31
N PHE A 198 15.41 -14.08 6.04
CA PHE A 198 14.55 -12.94 6.34
C PHE A 198 13.58 -12.67 5.18
N SER A 199 12.28 -12.69 5.47
CA SER A 199 11.22 -12.36 4.52
C SER A 199 10.45 -11.13 5.00
N PRO A 200 10.39 -10.03 4.20
CA PRO A 200 9.57 -8.87 4.52
C PRO A 200 8.07 -9.20 4.67
N ILE A 201 7.59 -10.18 3.90
CA ILE A 201 6.20 -10.66 3.96
C ILE A 201 5.97 -11.32 5.31
N ASP A 202 6.87 -12.23 5.73
CA ASP A 202 6.73 -12.93 7.01
C ASP A 202 6.88 -12.00 8.20
N TYR A 203 7.76 -10.99 8.10
CA TYR A 203 7.97 -9.99 9.14
C TYR A 203 6.70 -9.19 9.45
N PHE A 204 5.85 -8.89 8.45
CA PHE A 204 4.62 -8.13 8.64
C PHE A 204 3.34 -8.95 8.47
N ARG A 205 3.42 -10.27 8.30
CA ARG A 205 2.30 -11.17 8.01
C ARG A 205 1.10 -10.98 8.95
N ASP A 206 1.40 -10.79 10.24
CA ASP A 206 0.38 -10.66 11.27
C ASP A 206 0.19 -9.19 11.73
N CYS A 207 0.74 -8.22 11.00
CA CYS A 207 0.71 -6.81 11.39
C CYS A 207 -0.20 -6.00 10.46
N PHE A 208 -1.12 -5.24 11.05
CA PHE A 208 -1.97 -4.31 10.32
C PHE A 208 -1.17 -3.21 9.59
N GLY A 209 -0.22 -2.56 10.25
CA GLY A 209 0.52 -1.42 9.70
C GLY A 209 2.04 -1.55 9.83
N ILE A 210 2.69 -0.54 10.43
CA ILE A 210 4.15 -0.36 10.39
C ILE A 210 4.84 -0.66 11.71
N THR A 211 4.08 -0.88 12.78
CA THR A 211 4.63 -1.27 14.07
C THR A 211 4.77 -2.78 14.09
N HIS A 212 5.93 -3.23 14.52
CA HIS A 212 6.19 -4.63 14.80
C HIS A 212 6.72 -4.75 16.22
N ASP A 213 6.20 -5.72 16.95
CA ASP A 213 6.70 -6.13 18.25
C ASP A 213 6.83 -7.66 18.32
N ASP A 214 7.41 -8.13 19.41
CA ASP A 214 7.66 -9.56 19.64
C ASP A 214 6.43 -10.27 20.23
N MET A 215 5.28 -9.60 20.31
CA MET A 215 4.04 -10.19 20.82
C MET A 215 3.42 -11.15 19.78
N PRO A 216 2.80 -12.25 20.21
CA PRO A 216 2.12 -13.16 19.30
C PRO A 216 0.86 -12.52 18.71
N ALA A 217 0.48 -12.96 17.51
CA ALA A 217 -0.81 -12.67 16.93
C ALA A 217 -1.94 -13.25 17.79
N GLN A 218 -3.09 -12.58 17.79
CA GLN A 218 -4.27 -12.97 18.54
C GLN A 218 -5.50 -12.97 17.62
N GLU A 219 -6.50 -13.77 17.98
CA GLU A 219 -7.80 -13.74 17.31
C GLU A 219 -8.60 -12.52 17.79
N VAL A 220 -8.93 -11.65 16.84
CA VAL A 220 -9.69 -10.42 17.05
C VAL A 220 -11.03 -10.56 16.33
N VAL A 221 -12.11 -10.25 17.05
CA VAL A 221 -13.47 -10.27 16.51
C VAL A 221 -14.08 -8.89 16.66
N LEU A 222 -14.48 -8.28 15.55
CA LEU A 222 -15.10 -6.97 15.50
C LEU A 222 -16.52 -7.09 14.94
N ARG A 223 -17.48 -6.44 15.60
CA ARG A 223 -18.83 -6.22 15.06
C ARG A 223 -18.95 -4.79 14.56
N VAL A 224 -19.39 -4.62 13.33
CA VAL A 224 -19.55 -3.29 12.70
C VAL A 224 -20.95 -3.14 12.13
N PRO A 225 -21.52 -1.91 12.06
CA PRO A 225 -22.80 -1.71 11.39
C PRO A 225 -22.75 -2.07 9.90
N ALA A 226 -23.90 -2.44 9.33
CA ALA A 226 -24.01 -2.92 7.95
C ALA A 226 -23.43 -1.94 6.91
N LEU A 227 -23.57 -0.63 7.13
CA LEU A 227 -22.98 0.39 6.26
C LEU A 227 -21.45 0.35 6.29
N GLN A 228 -20.86 0.29 7.48
CA GLN A 228 -19.41 0.19 7.66
C GLN A 228 -18.85 -1.13 7.10
N ALA A 229 -19.60 -2.23 7.24
CA ALA A 229 -19.25 -3.53 6.70
C ALA A 229 -19.01 -3.51 5.17
N ASN A 230 -19.78 -2.71 4.41
CA ASN A 230 -19.57 -2.58 2.96
C ASN A 230 -18.19 -2.01 2.63
N TYR A 231 -17.67 -1.08 3.44
CA TYR A 231 -16.32 -0.55 3.25
C TYR A 231 -15.26 -1.61 3.57
N LEU A 232 -15.43 -2.38 4.65
CA LEU A 232 -14.49 -3.45 5.00
C LEU A 232 -14.46 -4.60 3.98
N ARG A 233 -15.57 -4.86 3.27
CA ARG A 233 -15.59 -5.86 2.18
C ARG A 233 -14.81 -5.40 0.95
N THR A 234 -14.86 -4.12 0.64
CA THR A 234 -14.17 -3.55 -0.54
C THR A 234 -12.72 -3.20 -0.26
N LEU A 235 -12.40 -2.88 0.98
CA LEU A 235 -11.04 -2.61 1.46
C LEU A 235 -10.82 -3.32 2.80
N PRO A 236 -10.41 -4.61 2.78
CA PRO A 236 -10.11 -5.37 3.98
C PRO A 236 -9.02 -4.71 4.83
N LEU A 237 -9.13 -4.81 6.15
CA LEU A 237 -8.11 -4.30 7.07
C LEU A 237 -6.83 -5.12 7.02
N HIS A 238 -6.97 -6.44 6.83
CA HIS A 238 -5.89 -7.41 6.90
C HIS A 238 -6.20 -8.61 6.01
N GLU A 239 -5.15 -9.31 5.55
CA GLU A 239 -5.30 -10.50 4.69
C GLU A 239 -6.06 -11.65 5.36
N SER A 240 -6.03 -11.73 6.69
CA SER A 240 -6.74 -12.75 7.48
C SER A 240 -8.22 -12.42 7.71
N GLN A 241 -8.75 -11.35 7.11
CA GLN A 241 -10.12 -10.89 7.37
C GLN A 241 -11.12 -11.94 6.88
N GLU A 242 -11.98 -12.39 7.79
CA GLU A 242 -13.07 -13.32 7.49
C GLU A 242 -14.40 -12.75 8.02
N GLU A 243 -15.45 -12.77 7.21
CA GLU A 243 -16.79 -12.37 7.66
C GLU A 243 -17.52 -13.60 8.21
N LEU A 244 -17.73 -13.65 9.54
CA LEU A 244 -18.31 -14.81 10.23
C LEU A 244 -19.84 -14.83 10.18
N ASP A 245 -20.47 -13.66 10.30
CA ASP A 245 -21.93 -13.52 10.35
C ASP A 245 -22.38 -12.18 9.76
N ARG A 246 -23.58 -12.17 9.19
CA ARG A 246 -24.20 -10.98 8.59
C ARG A 246 -25.70 -10.97 8.81
N ASN A 247 -26.21 -9.84 9.27
CA ASN A 247 -27.63 -9.51 9.30
C ASN A 247 -27.91 -8.13 8.70
N GLU A 248 -29.16 -7.68 8.74
CA GLU A 248 -29.57 -6.39 8.19
C GLU A 248 -28.94 -5.17 8.90
N HIS A 249 -28.51 -5.33 10.15
CA HIS A 249 -28.02 -4.23 10.99
C HIS A 249 -26.50 -4.20 11.12
N SER A 250 -25.84 -5.36 11.06
CA SER A 250 -24.43 -5.51 11.39
C SER A 250 -23.78 -6.70 10.70
N SER A 251 -22.45 -6.70 10.71
CA SER A 251 -21.61 -7.82 10.28
C SER A 251 -20.50 -8.05 11.29
N THR A 252 -20.13 -9.31 11.49
CA THR A 252 -19.06 -9.71 12.40
C THR A 252 -17.85 -10.19 11.60
N PHE A 253 -16.71 -9.58 11.83
CA PHE A 253 -15.44 -9.90 11.17
C PHE A 253 -14.45 -10.49 12.15
N HIS A 254 -13.73 -11.50 11.70
CA HIS A 254 -12.66 -12.19 12.40
C HIS A 254 -11.31 -11.89 11.75
N TYR A 255 -10.27 -11.79 12.58
CA TYR A 255 -8.91 -11.49 12.16
C TYR A 255 -7.91 -12.24 13.06
N ARG A 256 -6.79 -12.68 12.47
CA ARG A 256 -5.62 -13.15 13.20
C ARG A 256 -4.48 -12.15 13.02
N LEU A 257 -4.27 -11.29 14.01
CA LEU A 257 -3.26 -10.21 13.92
C LEU A 257 -2.68 -9.82 15.28
N LYS A 258 -1.52 -9.16 15.26
CA LYS A 258 -0.89 -8.55 16.43
C LYS A 258 -1.64 -7.25 16.78
N ILE A 259 -1.94 -7.08 18.06
CA ILE A 259 -2.61 -5.88 18.57
C ILE A 259 -1.55 -4.79 18.78
N THR A 260 -1.17 -4.14 17.69
CA THR A 260 -0.18 -3.06 17.68
C THR A 260 -0.86 -1.69 17.81
N PRO A 261 -0.13 -0.63 18.22
CA PRO A 261 -0.71 0.71 18.37
C PRO A 261 -1.38 1.29 17.11
N ASP A 262 -0.93 0.91 15.93
CA ASP A 262 -1.53 1.26 14.64
C ASP A 262 -2.84 0.52 14.37
N PHE A 263 -2.96 -0.74 14.81
CA PHE A 263 -4.24 -1.46 14.77
C PHE A 263 -5.23 -0.88 15.79
N GLU A 264 -4.79 -0.61 17.02
CA GLU A 264 -5.65 0.05 18.04
C GLU A 264 -6.20 1.38 17.52
N GLN A 265 -5.37 2.19 16.85
CA GLN A 265 -5.80 3.43 16.19
C GLN A 265 -6.87 3.20 15.12
N GLU A 266 -6.74 2.14 14.32
CA GLU A 266 -7.77 1.78 13.35
C GLU A 266 -9.08 1.39 14.04
N VAL A 267 -9.02 0.56 15.09
CA VAL A 267 -10.21 0.20 15.87
C VAL A 267 -10.92 1.45 16.44
N TYR A 268 -10.16 2.44 16.94
CA TYR A 268 -10.74 3.71 17.37
C TYR A 268 -11.40 4.50 16.23
N ALA A 269 -10.78 4.52 15.05
CA ALA A 269 -11.36 5.17 13.88
C ALA A 269 -12.66 4.48 13.44
N LEU A 270 -12.69 3.15 13.46
CA LEU A 270 -13.89 2.37 13.19
C LEU A 270 -14.99 2.63 14.22
N GLY A 271 -14.61 2.90 15.48
CA GLY A 271 -15.52 3.30 16.56
C GLY A 271 -16.35 4.55 16.27
N TYR A 272 -15.95 5.41 15.32
CA TYR A 272 -16.78 6.53 14.85
C TYR A 272 -18.15 6.05 14.35
N TRP A 273 -18.18 4.92 13.65
CA TRP A 273 -19.40 4.24 13.21
C TRP A 273 -19.81 3.13 14.19
N GLN A 274 -19.47 3.24 15.48
CA GLN A 274 -19.92 2.31 16.53
C GLN A 274 -19.44 0.86 16.33
N ALA A 275 -18.26 0.65 15.72
CA ALA A 275 -17.61 -0.65 15.74
C ALA A 275 -17.35 -1.11 17.18
N GLU A 276 -17.62 -2.38 17.46
CA GLU A 276 -17.45 -3.00 18.76
C GLU A 276 -16.42 -4.13 18.69
N VAL A 277 -15.48 -4.14 19.63
CA VAL A 277 -14.58 -5.27 19.85
C VAL A 277 -15.31 -6.34 20.68
N LEU A 278 -15.53 -7.51 20.10
CA LEU A 278 -16.10 -8.66 20.80
C LEU A 278 -15.02 -9.51 21.49
N SER A 279 -13.85 -9.64 20.85
CA SER A 279 -12.69 -10.40 21.35
C SER A 279 -11.38 -9.81 20.80
N PRO A 280 -10.24 -9.90 21.51
CA PRO A 280 -10.10 -10.39 22.89
C PRO A 280 -10.58 -9.36 23.92
N GLN A 281 -10.90 -9.83 25.13
CA GLN A 281 -11.39 -8.98 26.22
C GLN A 281 -10.38 -7.87 26.58
N THR A 282 -9.08 -8.17 26.51
CA THR A 282 -8.01 -7.20 26.75
C THR A 282 -8.06 -6.00 25.82
N LEU A 283 -8.32 -6.22 24.53
CA LEU A 283 -8.49 -5.14 23.55
C LEU A 283 -9.78 -4.38 23.79
N ARG A 284 -10.89 -5.10 24.07
CA ARG A 284 -12.18 -4.49 24.38
C ARG A 284 -12.08 -3.53 25.57
N ASP A 285 -11.44 -3.96 26.65
CA ASP A 285 -11.25 -3.16 27.86
C ASP A 285 -10.36 -1.95 27.59
N ALA A 286 -9.23 -2.13 26.86
CA ALA A 286 -8.34 -1.04 26.49
C ALA A 286 -9.04 0.01 25.60
N VAL A 287 -9.91 -0.44 24.69
CA VAL A 287 -10.70 0.45 23.83
C VAL A 287 -11.74 1.22 24.65
N ALA A 288 -12.49 0.54 25.50
CA ALA A 288 -13.49 1.15 26.38
C ALA A 288 -12.87 2.20 27.33
N GLU A 289 -11.72 1.88 27.93
CA GLU A 289 -10.99 2.81 28.79
C GLU A 289 -10.56 4.07 28.02
N ARG A 290 -9.98 3.91 26.83
CA ARG A 290 -9.54 5.04 26.01
C ARG A 290 -10.71 5.92 25.59
N LEU A 291 -11.81 5.33 25.12
CA LEU A 291 -13.01 6.08 24.73
C LEU A 291 -13.61 6.84 25.92
N SER A 292 -13.60 6.25 27.11
CA SER A 292 -14.04 6.93 28.35
C SER A 292 -13.17 8.15 28.67
N ARG A 293 -11.84 8.02 28.53
CA ARG A 293 -10.90 9.16 28.70
C ARG A 293 -11.12 10.23 27.64
N SER A 294 -11.34 9.85 26.38
CA SER A 294 -11.65 10.79 25.30
C SER A 294 -12.96 11.53 25.54
N LEU A 295 -14.01 10.85 26.00
CA LEU A 295 -15.29 11.47 26.35
C LEU A 295 -15.13 12.48 27.49
N ALA A 296 -14.32 12.18 28.50
CA ALA A 296 -14.06 13.08 29.62
C ALA A 296 -13.45 14.43 29.18
N CYS A 297 -12.73 14.49 28.07
CA CYS A 297 -12.20 15.74 27.51
C CYS A 297 -13.28 16.72 27.02
N TYR A 298 -14.49 16.25 26.76
CA TYR A 298 -15.63 17.08 26.32
C TYR A 298 -16.48 17.57 27.50
N GLY A 299 -16.14 17.20 28.74
CA GLY A 299 -16.94 17.46 29.92
C GLY A 299 -18.19 16.57 29.96
N THR A 300 -18.66 16.24 31.17
CA THR A 300 -19.94 15.54 31.37
C THR A 300 -21.10 16.48 31.04
N ALA A 301 -21.37 16.70 29.75
CA ALA A 301 -22.60 17.33 29.32
C ALA A 301 -23.75 16.31 29.47
N GLY A 302 -24.39 16.34 30.64
CA GLY A 302 -25.70 15.78 30.96
C GLY A 302 -26.24 14.63 30.11
N LEU A 303 -25.91 13.39 30.49
CA LEU A 303 -26.85 12.27 30.35
C LEU A 303 -27.93 12.42 31.45
N SER A 304 -28.71 13.51 31.44
CA SER A 304 -29.97 13.51 32.18
C SER A 304 -31.02 12.87 31.28
N CYS A 305 -31.33 11.61 31.55
CA CYS A 305 -32.57 10.99 31.11
C CYS A 305 -33.72 11.95 31.40
N HIS A 306 -34.39 12.44 30.37
CA HIS A 306 -35.74 12.95 30.53
C HIS A 306 -36.67 11.76 30.84
N GLU A 307 -36.73 11.38 32.12
CA GLU A 307 -37.93 10.75 32.67
C GLU A 307 -39.04 11.81 32.68
N HIS A 308 -39.78 11.92 31.57
CA HIS A 308 -41.12 12.48 31.65
C HIS A 308 -42.07 11.37 32.10
N ARG A 309 -42.24 11.30 33.42
CA ARG A 309 -43.43 10.73 34.09
C ARG A 309 -44.70 11.25 33.41
N LYS A 310 -45.61 10.33 33.09
CA LYS A 310 -47.05 10.57 33.24
C LYS A 310 -47.47 10.04 34.60
#